data_AF-A0A8X6RSX1-F1
#
_entry.id   AF-A0A8X6RSX1-F1
#
_cell.length_a   1.000
_cell.length_b   1.000
_cell.length_c   1.000
_cell.angle_alpha   90.00
_cell.angle_beta   90.00
_cell.angle_gamma   90.00
#
_symmetry.space_group_name_H-M   'P 1'
#
loop_
_entity.id
_entity.type
_entity.pdbx_description
1 polymer ?
#
loop_
_entity_poly.entity_id
_entity_poly.type
_entity_poly.pdbx_seq_one_letter_code
_entity_poly.pdbx_strand_id
1 'polypeptide(L)' 'MLQQRFKLTAEKFRELFSCHRRSPNGTWKDYYFEIRAYFEGWLNELKIDSFDGLKNLMIADQMKTKCSPECKEHYLDIWE' A
#
# COMPACT_ATOMS: atom_id res chain seq x y z
N MET A 1 3.49 -27.03 -15.93
CA MET A 1 2.69 -26.32 -14.92
C MET A 1 3.64 -25.58 -13.99
N LEU A 2 3.97 -24.31 -14.25
CA LEU A 2 4.87 -23.53 -13.37
C LEU A 2 4.76 -22.02 -13.63
N GLN A 3 3.56 -21.47 -13.61
CA GLN A 3 3.33 -20.02 -13.66
C GLN A 3 2.20 -19.57 -12.73
N GLN A 4 2.10 -20.14 -11.53
CA GLN A 4 1.59 -19.33 -10.43
C GLN A 4 2.70 -18.34 -10.08
N ARG A 5 2.79 -17.28 -10.88
CA ARG A 5 3.61 -16.11 -10.57
C ARG A 5 3.06 -15.59 -9.25
N PHE A 6 3.89 -15.58 -8.21
CA PHE A 6 3.57 -14.90 -6.94
C PHE A 6 3.43 -13.41 -7.24
N LYS A 7 2.27 -13.01 -7.77
CA LYS A 7 1.92 -11.61 -7.98
C LYS A 7 1.70 -11.04 -6.58
N LEU A 8 2.46 -9.99 -6.26
CA LEU A 8 2.25 -9.28 -5.00
C LEU A 8 0.83 -8.72 -5.00
N THR A 9 0.13 -8.89 -3.87
CA THR A 9 -1.20 -8.31 -3.68
C THR A 9 -1.09 -6.81 -3.39
N ALA A 10 -2.18 -6.08 -3.58
CA ALA A 10 -2.26 -4.65 -3.21
C ALA A 10 -1.84 -4.41 -1.75
N GLU A 11 -2.27 -5.26 -0.81
CA GLU A 11 -1.88 -5.13 0.60
C GLU A 11 -0.37 -5.36 0.78
N LYS A 12 0.24 -6.25 0.00
CA LYS A 12 1.68 -6.47 0.10
C LYS A 12 2.48 -5.28 -0.42
N PHE A 13 2.04 -4.65 -1.50
CA PHE A 13 2.63 -3.41 -1.98
C PHE A 13 2.47 -2.26 -0.98
N ARG A 14 1.31 -2.16 -0.34
CA ARG A 14 1.06 -1.20 0.73
C ARG A 14 2.02 -1.38 1.92
N GLU A 15 2.21 -2.61 2.39
CA GLU A 15 3.19 -2.90 3.45
C GLU A 15 4.61 -2.50 3.06
N LEU A 16 5.03 -2.84 1.83
CA LEU A 16 6.34 -2.47 1.31
C LEU A 16 6.48 -0.95 1.20
N PHE A 17 5.45 -0.24 0.74
CA PHE A 17 5.47 1.22 0.67
C PHE A 17 5.59 1.87 2.05
N SER A 18 4.81 1.42 3.04
CA SER A 18 4.72 2.07 4.35
C SER A 18 5.83 1.68 5.33
N CYS A 19 6.37 0.46 5.23
CA CYS A 19 7.33 -0.07 6.22
C CYS A 19 8.75 -0.23 5.67
N HIS A 20 8.99 -0.04 4.37
CA HIS A 20 10.33 -0.19 3.79
C HIS A 20 11.30 0.83 4.37
N ARG A 21 12.54 0.37 4.55
CA ARG A 21 13.63 1.19 5.09
C ARG A 21 14.76 1.16 4.08
N ARG A 22 15.45 2.29 3.93
CA ARG A 22 16.64 2.38 3.09
C ARG A 22 17.65 1.31 3.53
N SER A 23 18.14 0.54 2.56
CA SER A 23 19.24 -0.39 2.78
C SER A 23 20.47 0.35 3.32
N PRO A 24 21.20 -0.19 4.31
CA PRO A 24 22.42 0.43 4.83
C PRO A 24 23.42 0.80 3.73
N ASN A 25 23.50 -0.04 2.68
CA ASN A 25 24.43 0.08 1.57
C ASN A 25 23.83 0.76 0.32
N GLY A 26 22.52 1.04 0.31
CA GLY A 26 21.82 1.61 -0.86
C GLY A 26 21.84 3.14 -0.85
N THR A 27 21.81 3.78 -2.02
CA THR A 27 21.74 5.24 -2.08
C THR A 27 20.32 5.73 -1.78
N TRP A 28 20.15 7.03 -1.51
CA TRP A 28 18.82 7.65 -1.43
C TRP A 28 18.05 7.56 -2.75
N LYS A 29 18.77 7.56 -3.87
CA LYS A 29 18.20 7.41 -5.20
C LYS A 29 17.60 6.01 -5.39
N ASP A 30 18.30 4.97 -4.94
CA ASP A 30 17.79 3.59 -4.99
C ASP A 30 16.54 3.46 -4.13
N TYR A 31 16.57 4.00 -2.91
CA TYR A 31 15.41 4.00 -2.01
C TYR A 31 14.20 4.71 -2.62
N TYR A 32 14.40 5.87 -3.26
CA TYR A 32 13.33 6.56 -3.97
C TYR A 32 12.71 5.69 -5.07
N PHE A 33 13.54 5.01 -5.88
CA PHE A 33 13.03 4.13 -6.93
C PHE A 33 12.28 2.92 -6.38
N GLU A 34 12.76 2.32 -5.30
CA GLU A 34 12.09 1.19 -4.63
C GLU A 34 10.71 1.61 -4.11
N ILE A 35 10.64 2.71 -3.34
CA ILE A 35 9.37 3.24 -2.81
C ILE A 35 8.40 3.60 -3.94
N ARG A 36 8.91 4.24 -4.99
CA ARG A 36 8.11 4.57 -6.18
C ARG A 36 7.55 3.31 -6.86
N ALA A 37 8.38 2.28 -7.05
CA ALA A 37 7.96 1.03 -7.67
C ALA A 37 6.88 0.31 -6.84
N TYR A 38 7.00 0.33 -5.50
CA TYR A 38 5.96 -0.22 -4.63
C TYR A 38 4.65 0.55 -4.74
N PHE A 39 4.72 1.87 -4.77
CA PHE A 39 3.54 2.72 -4.93
C PHE A 39 2.85 2.52 -6.28
N GLU A 40 3.61 2.52 -7.38
CA GLU A 40 3.07 2.25 -8.72
C GLU A 40 2.47 0.83 -8.81
N GLY A 41 3.13 -0.17 -8.21
CA GLY A 41 2.60 -1.53 -8.09
C GLY A 41 1.28 -1.58 -7.33
N TRP A 42 1.17 -0.82 -6.24
CA TRP A 42 -0.05 -0.72 -5.44
C TRP A 42 -1.23 -0.15 -6.24
N LEU A 43 -1.00 0.96 -6.95
CA LEU A 43 -2.01 1.57 -7.81
C LEU A 43 -2.44 0.63 -8.94
N ASN A 44 -1.49 -0.07 -9.55
CA ASN A 44 -1.77 -1.03 -10.62
C ASN A 44 -2.59 -2.23 -10.15
N GLU A 45 -2.30 -2.79 -8.97
CA GLU A 45 -3.10 -3.91 -8.42
C GLU A 45 -4.52 -3.47 -8.07
N LEU A 46 -4.70 -2.24 -7.60
CA LEU A 46 -6.02 -1.66 -7.31
C LEU A 46 -6.72 -1.08 -8.54
N LYS A 47 -6.05 -1.06 -9.70
CA LYS A 47 -6.53 -0.44 -10.94
C LYS A 47 -6.92 1.03 -10.74
N ILE A 48 -6.15 1.76 -9.94
CA ILE A 48 -6.35 3.19 -9.72
C ILE A 48 -5.57 3.95 -10.78
N ASP A 49 -6.31 4.64 -11.65
CA ASP A 49 -5.78 5.41 -12.77
C ASP A 49 -6.19 6.90 -12.73
N SER A 50 -7.00 7.29 -11.74
CA SER A 50 -7.50 8.66 -11.55
C SER A 50 -6.94 9.33 -10.31
N PHE A 51 -6.81 10.66 -10.37
CA PHE A 51 -6.38 11.46 -9.22
C PHE A 51 -7.38 11.38 -8.05
N ASP A 52 -8.68 11.28 -8.33
CA ASP A 52 -9.70 11.08 -7.29
C ASP A 52 -9.57 9.72 -6.63
N GLY A 53 -9.33 8.65 -7.41
CA GLY A 53 -9.05 7.32 -6.88
C GLY A 53 -7.80 7.32 -5.99
N LEU A 54 -6.76 8.04 -6.38
CA LEU A 54 -5.56 8.22 -5.56
C LEU A 54 -5.86 8.94 -4.23
N LYS A 55 -6.60 10.05 -4.25
CA LYS A 55 -6.98 10.76 -3.01
C LYS A 55 -7.74 9.84 -2.05
N ASN A 56 -8.72 9.11 -2.57
CA ASN A 56 -9.52 8.17 -1.77
C ASN A 56 -8.64 7.06 -1.17
N LEU A 57 -7.69 6.53 -1.94
CA LEU A 57 -6.73 5.54 -1.45
C LEU A 57 -5.90 6.10 -0.29
N MET A 58 -5.32 7.29 -0.45
CA MET A 58 -4.47 7.90 0.57
C MET A 58 -5.24 8.20 1.86
N ILE A 59 -6.50 8.63 1.76
CA ILE A 59 -7.38 8.85 2.91
C ILE A 59 -7.68 7.53 3.62
N ALA A 60 -8.13 6.51 2.87
CA ALA A 60 -8.45 5.19 3.43
C ALA A 60 -7.23 4.53 4.09
N ASP A 61 -6.06 4.65 3.47
CA ASP A 61 -4.80 4.16 4.03
C ASP A 61 -4.44 4.86 5.35
N GLN A 62 -4.57 6.19 5.38
CA GLN A 62 -4.30 6.98 6.55
C GLN A 62 -5.28 6.68 7.70
N MET A 63 -6.55 6.41 7.38
CA MET A 63 -7.55 5.96 8.36
C MET A 63 -7.19 4.58 8.91
N LYS A 64 -6.84 3.62 8.03
CA LYS A 64 -6.47 2.25 8.41
C LYS A 64 -5.20 2.19 9.27
N THR A 65 -4.27 3.15 9.13
CA THR A 65 -3.06 3.26 9.97
C THR A 65 -3.29 3.99 11.29
N LYS A 66 -4.23 4.94 11.35
CA LYS A 66 -4.56 5.71 12.58
C LYS A 66 -5.64 5.07 13.43
N CYS A 67 -6.45 4.17 12.89
CA CYS A 67 -7.35 3.34 13.68
C CYS A 67 -6.51 2.43 14.59
N SER A 68 -6.47 2.76 15.89
CA SER A 68 -5.94 1.89 16.92
C SER A 68 -6.67 0.54 16.89
N PRO A 69 -6.10 -0.54 17.46
CA PRO A 69 -6.80 -1.82 17.59
C PRO A 69 -8.20 -1.69 18.21
N GLU A 70 -8.42 -0.70 19.07
CA GLU A 70 -9.70 -0.37 19.72
C GLU A 70 -10.77 0.12 18.72
N CYS A 71 -10.38 0.75 17.60
CA CYS A 71 -11.32 1.16 16.55
C CYS A 71 -11.73 0.00 15.61
N LYS A 72 -11.04 -1.15 15.64
CA LYS A 72 -11.40 -2.30 14.78
C LYS A 72 -12.70 -2.99 15.21
N GLU A 73 -13.08 -2.90 16.49
CA GLU A 73 -14.33 -3.50 16.99
C GLU A 73 -15.58 -2.71 16.57
N HIS A 74 -15.47 -1.41 16.28
CA HIS A 74 -16.59 -0.56 15.86
C HIS A 74 -16.71 -0.35 14.34
N TYR A 75 -15.77 -0.87 13.54
CA TYR A 75 -15.83 -0.71 12.09
C TYR A 75 -16.85 -1.63 11.40
N LEU A 76 -17.39 -2.62 12.12
CA LEU A 76 -18.44 -3.52 11.61
C LEU A 76 -19.84 -2.88 11.64
N ASP A 77 -20.05 -1.77 12.37
CA ASP A 77 -21.39 -1.19 12.58
C ASP A 77 -21.76 -0.07 11.60
N ILE A 78 -20.86 0.37 10.71
CA ILE A 78 -21.08 1.58 9.88
C ILE A 78 -21.19 1.24 8.37
N TRP A 79 -21.22 -0.03 7.99
CA TRP A 79 -21.36 -0.44 6.59
C TRP A 79 -22.42 -1.54 6.36
N GLU A 80 -23.57 -1.44 7.03
CA GLU A 80 -24.83 -1.95 6.45
C GLU A 80 -25.34 -1.05 5.32
#